data_AF-F7PLD4-F1
#
_entry.id   AF-F7PLD4-F1
#
_cell.length_a   1.000
_cell.length_b   1.000
_cell.length_c   1.000
_cell.angle_alpha   90.00
_cell.angle_beta   90.00
_cell.angle_gamma   90.00
#
_symmetry.space_group_name_H-M   'P 1'
#
loop_
_entity.id
_entity.type
_entity.pdbx_description
1 polymer ?
#
loop_
_entity_poly.entity_id
_entity_poly.type
_entity_poly.pdbx_seq_one_letter_code
_entity_poly.pdbx_strand_id
1 'polypeptide(L)'
;MSSELPTAPDSLPKYIVEGIPKQSNESLRDLQAWIDQLIEYREAVSAEDIEADDGEEIEEVDESGGTTTVIKRVDCGKDACTKCPETKHGPYRYEVSRQGGKLVWDYKGPVEG
;
A
#
# COMPACT_ATOMS: atom_id res chain seq x y z
N MET A 1 10.32 -27.17 -26.21
CA MET A 1 10.38 -25.79 -25.67
C MET A 1 10.08 -24.87 -26.83
N SER A 2 9.04 -24.03 -26.75
CA SER A 2 8.73 -23.06 -27.81
C SER A 2 9.95 -22.17 -28.05
N SER A 3 10.36 -22.07 -29.31
CA SER A 3 11.47 -21.24 -29.78
C SER A 3 11.03 -19.80 -30.10
N GLU A 4 9.83 -19.42 -29.67
CA GLU A 4 9.23 -18.12 -29.98
C GLU A 4 9.47 -17.14 -28.83
N LEU A 5 9.80 -15.90 -29.19
CA LEU A 5 9.87 -14.79 -28.25
C LEU A 5 8.50 -14.61 -27.56
N PRO A 6 8.47 -14.41 -26.24
CA PRO A 6 7.23 -14.13 -25.54
C PRO A 6 6.60 -12.84 -26.08
N THR A 7 5.28 -12.83 -26.18
CA THR A 7 4.53 -11.63 -26.57
C THR A 7 4.60 -10.59 -25.45
N ALA A 8 4.96 -9.35 -25.78
CA ALA A 8 5.03 -8.26 -24.82
C ALA A 8 3.62 -7.74 -24.46
N PRO A 9 3.38 -7.29 -23.22
CA PRO A 9 2.12 -6.66 -22.84
C PRO A 9 1.86 -5.35 -23.60
N ASP A 10 0.62 -5.15 -24.05
CA ASP A 10 0.20 -3.95 -24.80
C ASP A 10 0.30 -2.64 -23.99
N SER A 11 0.32 -2.75 -22.65
CA SER A 11 0.47 -1.59 -21.76
C SER A 11 1.89 -1.04 -21.73
N LEU A 12 2.90 -1.79 -22.21
CA LEU A 12 4.29 -1.36 -22.14
C LEU A 12 4.63 -0.40 -23.30
N PRO A 13 5.32 0.72 -23.02
CA PRO A 13 5.81 1.60 -24.07
C PRO A 13 6.73 0.86 -25.05
N LYS A 14 6.66 1.25 -26.33
CA LYS A 14 7.43 0.64 -27.43
C LYS A 14 8.94 0.52 -27.13
N TYR A 15 9.53 1.53 -26.50
CA TYR A 15 10.97 1.52 -26.20
C TYR A 15 11.37 0.47 -25.16
N ILE A 16 10.46 0.06 -24.27
CA ILE A 16 10.67 -1.02 -23.31
C ILE A 16 10.62 -2.36 -24.03
N VAL A 17 9.58 -2.55 -24.86
CA VAL A 17 9.37 -3.77 -25.66
C VAL A 17 10.53 -4.03 -26.62
N GLU A 18 11.11 -2.98 -27.21
CA GLU A 18 12.25 -3.12 -28.12
C GLU A 18 13.61 -3.16 -27.40
N GLY A 19 13.70 -2.60 -26.19
CA GLY A 19 14.95 -2.45 -25.44
C GLY A 19 15.30 -3.66 -24.57
N ILE A 20 14.31 -4.17 -23.82
CA ILE A 20 14.51 -5.26 -22.85
C ILE A 20 14.98 -6.56 -23.55
N PRO A 21 14.38 -7.04 -24.65
CA PRO A 21 14.82 -8.29 -25.28
C PRO A 21 16.24 -8.29 -25.84
N LYS A 22 16.88 -7.10 -25.97
CA LYS A 22 18.26 -6.95 -26.45
C LYS A 22 19.30 -7.10 -25.34
N GLN A 23 18.89 -7.20 -24.09
CA GLN A 23 19.80 -7.30 -22.95
C GLN A 23 20.26 -8.75 -22.74
N SER A 24 21.37 -8.92 -22.02
CA SER A 24 21.85 -10.24 -21.61
C SER A 24 20.94 -10.84 -20.53
N ASN A 25 20.97 -12.16 -20.36
CA ASN A 25 20.22 -12.83 -19.30
C ASN A 25 20.60 -12.33 -17.89
N GLU A 26 21.86 -11.96 -17.68
CA GLU A 26 22.35 -11.38 -16.41
C GLU A 26 21.70 -10.02 -16.16
N SER A 27 21.77 -9.10 -17.13
CA SER A 27 21.14 -7.79 -17.01
C SER A 27 19.62 -7.88 -16.86
N LEU A 28 18.98 -8.89 -17.46
CA LEU A 28 17.54 -9.14 -17.27
C LEU A 28 17.21 -9.58 -15.83
N ARG A 29 18.10 -10.33 -15.17
CA ARG A 29 17.91 -10.71 -13.77
C ARG A 29 18.14 -9.54 -12.82
N ASP A 30 19.16 -8.73 -13.08
CA ASP A 30 19.41 -7.50 -12.32
C ASP A 30 18.24 -6.51 -12.49
N LEU A 31 17.75 -6.35 -13.71
CA LEU A 31 16.59 -5.52 -14.02
C LEU A 31 15.34 -6.01 -13.28
N GLN A 32 15.11 -7.33 -13.23
CA GLN A 32 13.99 -7.90 -12.46
C GLN A 32 14.08 -7.53 -10.98
N ALA A 33 15.24 -7.79 -10.35
CA ALA A 33 15.44 -7.47 -8.93
C ALA A 33 15.28 -5.97 -8.64
N TRP A 34 15.74 -5.12 -9.55
CA TRP A 34 15.59 -3.67 -9.41
C TRP A 34 14.14 -3.21 -9.63
N ILE A 35 13.40 -3.80 -10.57
CA ILE A 35 11.98 -3.52 -10.77
C ILE A 35 11.19 -3.86 -9.51
N ASP A 36 11.47 -5.01 -8.88
CA ASP A 36 10.80 -5.42 -7.64
C ASP A 36 11.05 -4.40 -6.52
N GLN A 37 12.31 -3.98 -6.32
CA GLN A 37 12.67 -2.92 -5.35
C GLN A 37 12.05 -1.57 -5.70
N LEU A 38 11.95 -1.22 -6.99
CA LEU A 38 11.35 0.03 -7.44
C LEU A 38 9.84 0.06 -7.19
N ILE A 39 9.16 -1.07 -7.36
CA ILE A 39 7.74 -1.22 -7.03
C ILE A 39 7.58 -1.06 -5.52
N GLU A 40 8.34 -1.81 -4.72
CA GLU A 40 8.31 -1.71 -3.25
C GLU A 40 8.53 -0.27 -2.77
N TYR A 41 9.56 0.41 -3.29
CA TYR A 41 9.82 1.81 -2.97
C TYR A 41 8.67 2.76 -3.32
N ARG A 42 7.99 2.53 -4.47
CA ARG A 42 6.87 3.37 -4.91
C ARG A 42 5.57 3.07 -4.16
N GLU A 43 5.44 1.87 -3.63
CA GLU A 43 4.27 1.41 -2.88
C GLU A 43 4.42 1.60 -1.36
N ALA A 44 5.64 1.87 -0.89
CA ALA A 44 5.93 2.24 0.49
C ALA A 44 5.09 3.45 0.93
N VAL A 45 4.59 3.36 2.16
CA VAL A 45 3.79 4.40 2.82
C VAL A 45 4.57 4.86 4.03
N SER A 46 4.99 6.11 4.07
CA SER A 46 5.64 6.65 5.26
C SER A 46 4.59 7.12 6.27
N ALA A 47 4.98 7.25 7.53
CA ALA A 47 4.13 7.88 8.54
C ALA A 47 3.72 9.31 8.17
N GLU A 48 4.54 10.02 7.40
CA GLU A 48 4.24 11.37 6.89
C GLU A 48 3.12 11.39 5.84
N ASP A 49 2.84 10.25 5.18
CA ASP A 49 1.74 10.13 4.23
C ASP A 49 0.37 9.94 4.93
N ILE A 50 0.36 9.61 6.22
CA ILE A 50 -0.84 9.28 6.98
C ILE A 50 -1.36 10.53 7.70
N GLU A 51 -2.52 11.02 7.26
CA GLU A 51 -3.25 12.11 7.91
C GLU A 51 -4.63 11.61 8.38
N ALA A 52 -5.11 12.15 9.51
CA ALA A 52 -6.45 11.86 10.00
C ALA A 52 -7.47 12.67 9.19
N ASP A 53 -8.50 12.00 8.68
CA ASP A 53 -9.64 12.69 8.05
C ASP A 53 -10.52 13.37 9.11
N ASP A 54 -11.44 14.22 8.66
CA ASP A 54 -12.44 14.86 9.52
C ASP A 54 -13.22 13.81 10.34
N GLY A 55 -13.19 13.96 11.67
CA GLY A 55 -13.84 13.04 12.60
C GLY A 55 -13.03 11.78 12.92
N GLU A 56 -11.84 11.62 12.38
CA GLU A 56 -10.90 10.57 12.74
C GLU A 56 -9.82 11.07 13.72
N GLU A 57 -9.18 10.13 14.41
CA GLU A 57 -8.04 10.41 15.30
C GLU A 57 -7.06 9.25 15.18
N ILE A 58 -5.84 9.53 14.70
CA ILE A 58 -4.77 8.54 14.62
C ILE A 58 -4.11 8.43 16.00
N GLU A 59 -4.09 7.22 16.56
CA GLU A 59 -3.40 6.93 17.82
C GLU A 59 -1.96 6.45 17.58
N GLU A 60 -1.74 5.66 16.52
CA GLU A 60 -0.44 5.07 16.21
C GLU A 60 -0.26 4.84 14.71
N VAL A 61 0.97 5.06 14.23
CA VAL A 61 1.44 4.65 12.90
C VAL A 61 2.75 3.89 13.06
N ASP A 62 2.79 2.64 12.58
CA ASP A 62 3.97 1.79 12.59
C ASP A 62 4.34 1.39 11.16
N GLU A 63 5.47 1.91 10.67
CA GLU A 63 6.04 1.62 9.36
C GLU A 63 7.22 0.63 9.40
N SER A 64 7.50 0.02 10.56
CA SER A 64 8.65 -0.89 10.73
C SER A 64 8.43 -2.29 10.14
N GLY A 65 7.18 -2.63 9.81
CA GLY A 65 6.78 -3.90 9.21
C GLY A 65 6.78 -3.91 7.68
N GLY A 66 6.40 -5.03 7.07
CA GLY A 66 6.23 -5.13 5.60
C GLY A 66 5.05 -4.33 5.04
N THR A 67 4.24 -3.74 5.91
CA THR A 67 3.16 -2.79 5.57
C THR A 67 3.06 -1.76 6.69
N THR A 68 2.52 -0.58 6.40
CA THR A 68 2.29 0.45 7.40
C THR A 68 1.01 0.12 8.17
N THR A 69 1.14 -0.13 9.47
CA THR A 69 -0.01 -0.34 10.35
C THR A 69 -0.47 1.00 10.92
N VAL A 70 -1.76 1.28 10.85
CA VAL A 70 -2.36 2.48 11.45
C VAL A 70 -3.44 2.07 12.43
N ILE A 71 -3.38 2.61 13.65
CA ILE A 71 -4.43 2.50 14.66
C ILE A 71 -5.15 3.84 14.74
N LYS A 72 -6.46 3.85 14.49
CA LYS A 72 -7.26 5.08 14.58
C LYS A 72 -8.63 4.87 15.20
N ARG A 73 -9.19 5.95 15.72
CA ARG A 73 -10.58 6.09 16.13
C ARG A 73 -11.37 6.91 15.12
N VAL A 74 -12.67 6.70 15.09
CA VAL A 74 -13.60 7.39 14.17
C VAL A 74 -14.83 7.90 14.92
N ASP A 75 -15.35 9.06 14.55
CA ASP A 75 -16.55 9.62 15.18
C ASP A 75 -17.74 8.64 15.12
N CYS A 76 -18.50 8.61 16.22
CA CYS A 76 -19.74 7.88 16.25
C CYS A 76 -20.81 8.65 15.47
N GLY A 77 -21.12 8.21 14.25
CA GLY A 77 -22.18 8.80 13.41
C GLY A 77 -23.62 8.63 13.94
N LYS A 78 -23.82 8.28 15.21
CA LYS A 78 -25.13 8.21 15.88
C LYS A 78 -25.17 9.19 17.04
N ASP A 79 -26.12 10.12 16.99
CA ASP A 79 -26.42 10.98 18.13
C ASP A 79 -26.75 10.13 19.36
N ALA A 80 -26.04 10.39 20.47
CA ALA A 80 -26.21 9.73 21.76
C ALA A 80 -25.97 8.21 21.80
N CYS A 81 -24.92 7.73 21.12
CA CYS A 81 -24.48 6.34 21.29
C CYS A 81 -23.99 6.05 22.72
N THR A 82 -24.82 5.37 23.53
CA THR A 82 -24.52 5.00 24.92
C THR A 82 -23.42 3.95 25.08
N LYS A 83 -22.96 3.34 23.97
CA LYS A 83 -21.86 2.36 23.96
C LYS A 83 -20.49 2.99 23.70
N CYS A 84 -20.44 4.32 23.50
CA CYS A 84 -19.20 5.07 23.25
C CYS A 84 -18.98 6.06 24.41
N PRO A 85 -18.04 5.79 25.33
CA PRO A 85 -17.77 6.71 26.44
C PRO A 85 -17.19 8.05 25.97
N GLU A 86 -16.51 8.08 24.83
CA GLU A 86 -15.68 9.22 24.36
C GLU A 86 -16.08 9.76 22.97
N THR A 87 -17.34 9.58 22.53
CA THR A 87 -17.86 10.02 21.21
C THR A 87 -17.22 9.39 19.96
N LYS A 88 -16.08 8.70 20.06
CA LYS A 88 -15.44 7.95 18.97
C LYS A 88 -15.51 6.42 19.18
N HIS A 89 -15.55 5.67 18.07
CA HIS A 89 -15.43 4.23 17.98
C HIS A 89 -13.99 3.81 17.64
N GLY A 90 -13.64 2.58 18.03
CA GLY A 90 -12.28 2.04 17.91
C GLY A 90 -11.64 1.83 19.29
N PRO A 91 -10.31 1.72 19.37
CA PRO A 91 -9.38 1.79 18.25
C PRO A 91 -9.56 0.64 17.23
N TYR A 92 -9.30 0.95 15.98
CA TYR A 92 -9.34 0.01 14.86
C TYR A 92 -7.97 -0.06 14.19
N ARG A 93 -7.56 -1.28 13.84
CA ARG A 93 -6.31 -1.54 13.13
C ARG A 93 -6.55 -1.56 11.63
N TYR A 94 -5.67 -0.91 10.90
CA TYR A 94 -5.61 -0.92 9.44
C TYR A 94 -4.19 -1.29 8.99
N GLU A 95 -4.10 -2.03 7.89
CA GLU A 95 -2.86 -2.09 7.09
C GLU A 95 -3.03 -1.15 5.90
N VAL A 96 -2.08 -0.25 5.71
CA VAL A 96 -2.10 0.80 4.69
C VAL A 96 -1.01 0.53 3.67
N SER A 97 -1.38 0.58 2.40
CA SER A 97 -0.47 0.43 1.26
C SER A 97 -0.78 1.48 0.20
N ARG A 98 0.18 1.76 -0.71
CA ARG A 98 -0.06 2.66 -1.83
C ARG A 98 -0.28 1.86 -3.10
N GLN A 99 -1.41 2.06 -3.78
CA GLN A 99 -1.71 1.46 -5.07
C GLN A 99 -2.15 2.54 -6.06
N GLY A 100 -1.47 2.61 -7.21
CA GLY A 100 -1.77 3.62 -8.23
C GLY A 100 -1.68 5.06 -7.72
N GLY A 101 -0.79 5.32 -6.75
CA GLY A 101 -0.58 6.63 -6.13
C GLY A 101 -1.59 7.02 -5.05
N LYS A 102 -2.51 6.13 -4.67
CA LYS A 102 -3.49 6.36 -3.61
C LYS A 102 -3.24 5.43 -2.43
N LEU A 103 -3.51 5.91 -1.21
CA LEU A 103 -3.54 5.06 -0.03
C LEU A 103 -4.76 4.13 -0.10
N VAL A 104 -4.51 2.86 0.16
CA VAL A 104 -5.51 1.80 0.29
C VAL A 104 -5.45 1.32 1.73
N TRP A 105 -6.59 1.38 2.42
CA TRP A 105 -6.73 1.06 3.84
C TRP A 105 -7.46 -0.27 3.98
N ASP A 106 -6.78 -1.29 4.48
CA ASP A 106 -7.36 -2.61 4.74
C ASP A 106 -7.69 -2.78 6.22
N TYR A 107 -8.98 -2.89 6.55
CA TYR A 107 -9.47 -2.98 7.92
C TYR A 107 -9.19 -4.37 8.51
N LYS A 108 -8.50 -4.41 9.65
CA LYS A 108 -8.10 -5.67 10.34
C LYS A 108 -8.91 -6.00 11.58
N GLY A 109 -9.77 -5.09 12.04
CA GLY A 109 -10.61 -5.32 13.22
C GLY A 109 -10.38 -4.30 14.35
N PRO A 110 -11.13 -4.42 15.45
CA PRO A 110 -10.88 -3.68 16.68
C PRO A 110 -9.54 -4.08 17.31
N VAL A 111 -8.88 -3.11 17.93
CA VAL A 111 -7.75 -3.35 18.83
C VAL A 111 -8.34 -3.53 20.23
N GLU A 112 -8.09 -4.68 20.84
CA GLU A 112 -8.42 -4.88 22.25
C GLU A 112 -7.45 -4.06 23.11
N GLY A 113 -7.99 -3.24 24.01
CA GLY A 113 -7.23 -2.44 24.98
C GLY A 113 -7.04 -3.15 26.30
#